data_AF-A0A6B2T8L5-F1
#
_entry.id   AF-A0A6B2T8L5-F1
#
_cell.length_a   1.000
_cell.length_b   1.000
_cell.length_c   1.000
_cell.angle_alpha   90.00
_cell.angle_beta   90.00
_cell.angle_gamma   90.00
#
_symmetry.space_group_name_H-M   'P 1'
#
loop_
_entity.id
_entity.type
_entity.pdbx_description
1 polymer ?
#
loop_
_entity_poly.entity_id
_entity_poly.type
_entity_poly.pdbx_seq_one_letter_code
_entity_poly.pdbx_strand_id
1 'polypeptide(L)'
;AADPAGFSTSRLAALCGGGHPDAIGNPALAKAIAEGDAFATGVLRGTLVPLAQAVSAVFTSIGVCRFILMGGFALAVGERYRVLLVEELVRQGCFGLSADRVNALVSLGAPDDDHGLLGAGRLLAARGHPSPPLTDRPPT
;
A
#
# COMPACT_ATOMS: atom_id res chain seq x y z
N ALA A 1 -13.27 19.62 -5.58
CA ALA A 1 -13.34 21.01 -5.10
C ALA A 1 -12.97 21.02 -3.62
N ALA A 2 -12.50 22.15 -3.09
CA ALA A 2 -12.29 22.27 -1.65
C ALA A 2 -13.64 22.16 -0.91
N ASP A 3 -13.68 21.41 0.20
CA ASP A 3 -14.88 21.21 1.03
C ASP A 3 -14.62 21.63 2.50
N PRO A 4 -14.66 22.93 2.80
CA PRO A 4 -14.42 23.43 4.16
C PRO A 4 -15.47 22.98 5.18
N ALA A 5 -16.72 22.78 4.74
CA ALA A 5 -17.83 22.38 5.60
C ALA A 5 -17.74 20.89 5.99
N GLY A 6 -17.38 20.03 5.03
CA GLY A 6 -17.09 18.62 5.30
C GLY A 6 -15.87 18.47 6.21
N PHE A 7 -14.84 19.31 6.04
CA PHE A 7 -13.69 19.30 6.94
C PHE A 7 -14.07 19.70 8.37
N SER A 8 -14.76 20.83 8.57
CA SER A 8 -15.05 21.36 9.91
C SER A 8 -15.89 20.43 10.79
N THR A 9 -16.68 19.56 10.16
CA THR A 9 -17.52 18.54 10.83
C THR A 9 -16.86 17.16 10.89
N SER A 10 -15.69 16.99 10.28
CA SER A 10 -14.98 15.71 10.23
C SER A 10 -14.34 15.33 11.56
N ARG A 11 -14.16 14.03 11.75
CA ARG A 11 -13.35 13.47 12.82
C ARG A 11 -11.89 13.93 12.72
N LEU A 12 -11.39 14.14 11.51
CA LEU A 12 -10.04 14.67 11.29
C LEU A 12 -9.89 16.06 11.92
N ALA A 13 -10.84 16.97 11.71
CA ALA A 13 -10.80 18.29 12.34
C ALA A 13 -10.87 18.21 13.88
N ALA A 14 -11.67 17.29 14.42
CA ALA A 14 -11.73 17.05 15.86
C ALA A 14 -10.40 16.53 16.44
N LEU A 15 -9.71 15.63 15.73
CA LEU A 15 -8.38 15.13 16.12
C LEU A 15 -7.30 16.21 16.04
N CYS A 16 -7.49 17.22 15.18
CA CYS A 16 -6.57 18.34 14.96
C CYS A 16 -6.96 19.61 15.72
N GLY A 17 -7.65 19.49 16.86
CA GLY A 17 -7.97 20.62 17.74
C GLY A 17 -8.93 21.66 17.13
N GLY A 18 -9.84 21.24 16.26
CA GLY A 18 -10.81 22.14 15.61
C GLY A 18 -10.35 22.73 14.28
N GLY A 19 -9.36 22.12 13.62
CA GLY A 19 -8.93 22.48 12.27
C GLY A 19 -7.69 23.36 12.19
N HIS A 20 -6.81 23.32 13.19
CA HIS A 20 -5.49 23.95 13.08
C HIS A 20 -4.65 23.25 11.99
N PRO A 21 -4.22 23.96 10.94
CA PRO A 21 -3.50 23.34 9.82
C PRO A 21 -2.24 22.59 10.25
N ASP A 22 -1.48 23.16 11.20
CA ASP A 22 -0.22 22.59 11.69
C ASP A 22 -0.41 21.30 12.51
N ALA A 23 -1.64 21.05 12.99
CA ALA A 23 -1.98 19.82 13.69
C ALA A 23 -2.37 18.68 12.73
N ILE A 24 -2.56 18.97 11.43
CA ILE A 24 -2.91 17.96 10.43
C ILE A 24 -1.66 17.15 10.08
N GLY A 25 -1.62 15.91 10.56
CA GLY A 25 -0.54 14.96 10.28
C GLY A 25 -1.04 13.58 9.89
N ASN A 26 -0.13 12.76 9.36
CA ASN A 26 -0.40 11.37 8.97
C ASN A 26 -1.04 10.52 10.08
N PRO A 27 -0.64 10.63 11.37
CA PRO A 27 -1.29 9.85 12.43
C PRO A 27 -2.76 10.20 12.63
N ALA A 28 -3.12 11.49 12.61
CA ALA A 28 -4.50 11.94 12.75
C ALA A 28 -5.34 11.54 11.53
N LEU A 29 -4.77 11.67 10.33
CA LEU A 29 -5.41 11.25 9.09
C LEU A 29 -5.67 9.74 9.07
N ALA A 30 -4.65 8.92 9.40
CA ALA A 30 -4.79 7.47 9.43
C ALA A 30 -5.86 7.04 10.44
N LYS A 31 -5.86 7.64 11.64
CA LYS A 31 -6.87 7.39 12.66
C LYS A 31 -8.28 7.77 12.20
N ALA A 32 -8.46 8.95 11.61
CA ALA A 32 -9.77 9.38 11.10
C ALA A 32 -10.31 8.42 10.04
N ILE A 33 -9.46 7.96 9.11
CA ILE A 33 -9.85 6.98 8.08
C ILE A 33 -10.21 5.64 8.71
N ALA A 34 -9.42 5.16 9.67
CA ALA A 34 -9.69 3.91 10.40
C ALA A 34 -11.01 3.98 11.19
N GLU A 35 -11.35 5.15 11.73
CA GLU A 35 -12.62 5.43 12.42
C GLU A 35 -13.80 5.71 11.45
N GLY A 36 -13.59 5.60 10.14
CA GLY A 36 -14.66 5.70 9.13
C GLY A 36 -15.03 7.11 8.69
N ASP A 37 -14.19 8.11 8.96
CA ASP A 37 -14.43 9.51 8.59
C ASP A 37 -14.57 9.68 7.07
N ALA A 38 -15.72 10.22 6.64
CA ALA A 38 -16.06 10.34 5.22
C ALA A 38 -15.15 11.35 4.50
N PHE A 39 -14.84 12.47 5.16
CA PHE A 39 -13.97 13.51 4.60
C PHE A 39 -12.54 12.97 4.37
N ALA A 40 -11.93 12.40 5.40
CA ALA A 40 -10.59 11.83 5.35
C ALA A 40 -10.51 10.65 4.37
N THR A 41 -11.57 9.82 4.32
CA THR A 41 -11.68 8.75 3.30
C THR A 41 -11.73 9.34 1.89
N GLY A 42 -12.47 10.43 1.68
CA GLY A 42 -12.54 11.14 0.39
C GLY A 42 -11.19 11.71 -0.04
N VAL A 43 -10.45 12.31 0.89
CA VAL A 43 -9.08 12.79 0.65
C VAL A 43 -8.17 11.62 0.23
N LEU A 44 -8.19 10.50 0.97
CA LEU A 44 -7.41 9.31 0.61
C LEU A 44 -7.80 8.76 -0.76
N ARG A 45 -9.09 8.67 -1.09
CA ARG A 45 -9.53 8.21 -2.42
C ARG A 45 -8.93 9.06 -3.55
N GLY A 46 -8.83 10.37 -3.36
CA GLY A 46 -8.18 11.26 -4.31
C GLY A 46 -6.70 10.94 -4.53
N THR A 47 -5.97 10.54 -3.49
CA THR A 47 -4.54 10.19 -3.59
C THR A 47 -4.29 8.78 -4.13
N LEU A 48 -5.27 7.89 -4.03
CA LEU A 48 -5.17 6.53 -4.56
C LEU A 48 -5.24 6.48 -6.10
N VAL A 49 -5.81 7.48 -6.76
CA VAL A 49 -5.90 7.55 -8.23
C VAL A 49 -4.52 7.40 -8.90
N PRO A 50 -3.52 8.27 -8.62
CA PRO A 50 -2.20 8.12 -9.22
C PRO A 50 -1.46 6.86 -8.77
N LEU A 51 -1.70 6.37 -7.54
CA LEU A 51 -1.10 5.12 -7.07
C LEU A 51 -1.63 3.92 -7.87
N ALA A 52 -2.94 3.85 -8.08
CA ALA A 52 -3.57 2.82 -8.90
C ALA A 52 -3.07 2.85 -10.35
N GLN A 53 -2.83 4.04 -10.92
CA GLN A 53 -2.22 4.18 -12.25
C GLN A 53 -0.79 3.61 -12.29
N ALA A 54 0.02 3.91 -11.27
CA ALA A 54 1.39 3.39 -11.19
C ALA A 54 1.43 1.87 -11.02
N VAL A 55 0.62 1.32 -10.11
CA VAL A 55 0.42 -0.12 -9.93
C VAL A 55 -0.01 -0.76 -11.24
N SER A 56 -0.93 -0.10 -11.95
CA SER A 56 -1.39 -0.58 -13.23
C SER A 56 -0.24 -0.67 -14.23
N ALA A 57 0.47 0.43 -14.48
CA ALA A 57 1.59 0.46 -15.43
C ALA A 57 2.67 -0.60 -15.15
N VAL A 58 3.02 -0.81 -13.87
CA VAL A 58 3.98 -1.84 -13.46
C VAL A 58 3.44 -3.25 -13.79
N PHE A 59 2.16 -3.53 -13.52
CA PHE A 59 1.59 -4.80 -13.93
C PHE A 59 1.59 -4.97 -15.46
N THR A 60 1.23 -3.96 -16.28
CA THR A 60 1.23 -4.12 -17.76
C THR A 60 2.61 -4.48 -18.26
N SER A 61 3.62 -3.81 -17.70
CA SER A 61 4.98 -3.86 -18.24
C SER A 61 5.70 -5.16 -17.94
N ILE A 62 5.51 -5.73 -16.74
CA ILE A 62 6.29 -6.89 -16.30
C ILE A 62 5.45 -8.03 -15.69
N GLY A 63 4.12 -7.91 -15.68
CA GLY A 63 3.23 -8.98 -15.22
C GLY A 63 3.31 -9.30 -13.72
N VAL A 64 3.57 -8.29 -12.87
CA VAL A 64 3.67 -8.48 -11.41
C VAL A 64 2.42 -9.17 -10.85
N CYS A 65 2.59 -10.31 -10.18
CA CYS A 65 1.48 -11.06 -9.60
C CYS A 65 1.14 -10.69 -8.15
N ARG A 66 1.91 -9.79 -7.51
CA ARG A 66 1.69 -9.37 -6.12
C ARG A 66 2.25 -7.99 -5.82
N PHE A 67 1.40 -7.13 -5.28
CA PHE A 67 1.73 -5.82 -4.70
C PHE A 67 1.54 -5.91 -3.18
N ILE A 68 2.61 -5.58 -2.45
CA ILE A 68 2.62 -5.57 -0.99
C ILE A 68 2.72 -4.12 -0.55
N LEU A 69 1.67 -3.62 0.09
CA LEU A 69 1.60 -2.26 0.61
C LEU A 69 2.31 -2.22 1.96
N MET A 70 3.42 -1.50 1.99
CA MET A 70 4.25 -1.34 3.19
C MET A 70 4.30 0.13 3.63
N GLY A 71 4.85 0.35 4.82
CA GLY A 71 5.05 1.67 5.40
C GLY A 71 4.01 2.04 6.45
N GLY A 72 4.44 2.83 7.43
CA GLY A 72 3.66 3.11 8.63
C GLY A 72 2.27 3.70 8.36
N PHE A 73 2.10 4.49 7.31
CA PHE A 73 0.78 5.05 6.97
C PHE A 73 -0.19 3.98 6.45
N ALA A 74 0.24 3.14 5.48
CA ALA A 74 -0.60 2.09 4.92
C ALA A 74 -1.00 1.08 6.01
N LEU A 75 -0.08 0.76 6.91
CA LEU A 75 -0.33 -0.13 8.04
C LEU A 75 -1.21 0.51 9.12
N ALA A 76 -1.04 1.80 9.41
CA ALA A 76 -1.89 2.52 10.37
C ALA A 76 -3.34 2.66 9.89
N VAL A 77 -3.56 2.84 8.58
CA VAL A 77 -4.91 2.78 7.99
C VAL A 77 -5.42 1.34 7.91
N GLY A 78 -4.51 0.39 7.66
CA GLY A 78 -4.79 -1.03 7.65
C GLY A 78 -5.63 -1.47 6.46
N GLU A 79 -6.49 -2.47 6.69
CA GLU A 79 -7.24 -3.16 5.64
C GLU A 79 -8.10 -2.21 4.79
N ARG A 80 -8.56 -1.10 5.39
CA ARG A 80 -9.31 -0.08 4.67
C ARG A 80 -8.50 0.55 3.53
N TYR A 81 -7.19 0.77 3.71
CA TYR A 81 -6.34 1.28 2.63
C TYR A 81 -6.30 0.30 1.45
N ARG A 82 -6.12 -0.99 1.75
CA ARG A 82 -6.07 -2.07 0.76
C ARG A 82 -7.38 -2.15 -0.03
N VAL A 83 -8.51 -2.15 0.65
CA VAL A 83 -9.84 -2.19 0.04
C VAL A 83 -10.05 -0.98 -0.88
N LEU A 84 -9.75 0.23 -0.41
CA LEU A 84 -9.90 1.45 -1.21
C LEU A 84 -9.02 1.44 -2.46
N LEU A 85 -7.79 0.92 -2.37
CA LEU A 85 -6.91 0.78 -3.53
C LEU A 85 -7.43 -0.26 -4.52
N VAL A 86 -7.92 -1.41 -4.04
CA VAL A 86 -8.52 -2.44 -4.89
C VAL A 86 -9.76 -1.90 -5.62
N GLU A 87 -10.63 -1.19 -4.93
CA GLU A 87 -11.80 -0.52 -5.55
C GLU A 87 -11.36 0.43 -6.66
N GLU A 88 -10.31 1.22 -6.42
CA GLU A 88 -9.79 2.17 -7.40
C GLU A 88 -9.15 1.47 -8.61
N LEU A 89 -8.40 0.37 -8.39
CA LEU A 89 -7.84 -0.45 -9.46
C LEU A 89 -8.94 -1.07 -10.34
N VAL A 90 -10.01 -1.59 -9.72
CA VAL A 90 -11.17 -2.12 -10.43
C VAL A 90 -11.86 -1.01 -11.22
N ARG A 91 -12.06 0.16 -10.60
CA ARG A 91 -12.69 1.33 -11.24
C ARG A 91 -11.92 1.82 -12.47
N GLN A 92 -10.59 1.79 -12.42
CA GLN A 92 -9.74 2.19 -13.54
C GLN A 92 -9.64 1.15 -14.67
N GLY A 93 -10.23 -0.05 -14.50
CA GLY A 93 -10.21 -1.09 -15.53
C GLY A 93 -8.85 -1.79 -15.65
N CYS A 94 -8.14 -1.95 -14.54
CA CYS A 94 -6.83 -2.59 -14.49
C CYS A 94 -6.88 -4.05 -15.04
N PHE A 95 -6.23 -4.30 -16.18
CA PHE A 95 -5.83 -5.60 -16.77
C PHE A 95 -6.85 -6.63 -17.24
N GLY A 96 -8.13 -6.29 -17.48
CA GLY A 96 -9.10 -7.31 -17.89
C GLY A 96 -9.21 -8.46 -16.87
N LEU A 97 -8.73 -8.22 -15.65
CA LEU A 97 -8.84 -9.12 -14.51
C LEU A 97 -10.21 -8.92 -13.86
N SER A 98 -10.77 -9.98 -13.30
CA SER A 98 -11.95 -9.86 -12.45
C SER A 98 -11.61 -9.10 -11.16
N ALA A 99 -12.62 -8.53 -10.50
CA ALA A 99 -12.44 -7.87 -9.21
C ALA A 99 -11.76 -8.78 -8.17
N ASP A 100 -12.08 -10.08 -8.15
CA ASP A 100 -11.45 -11.05 -7.26
C ASP A 100 -9.96 -11.23 -7.54
N ARG A 101 -9.58 -11.23 -8.82
CA ARG A 101 -8.18 -11.30 -9.22
C ARG A 101 -7.42 -10.05 -8.83
N VAL A 102 -8.01 -8.87 -9.02
CA VAL A 102 -7.42 -7.59 -8.56
C VAL A 102 -7.26 -7.59 -7.03
N ASN A 103 -8.26 -8.07 -6.30
CA ASN A 103 -8.22 -8.19 -4.85
C ASN A 103 -7.06 -9.10 -4.38
N ALA A 104 -6.81 -10.20 -5.11
CA ALA A 104 -5.72 -11.13 -4.79
C ALA A 104 -4.32 -10.59 -5.12
N LEU A 105 -4.20 -9.57 -5.97
CA LEU A 105 -2.91 -8.93 -6.28
C LEU A 105 -2.40 -8.08 -5.11
N VAL A 106 -3.28 -7.53 -4.29
CA VAL A 106 -2.91 -6.50 -3.31
C VAL A 106 -3.05 -7.02 -1.89
N SER A 107 -1.97 -6.91 -1.11
CA SER A 107 -1.90 -7.31 0.30
C SER A 107 -1.19 -6.25 1.13
N LEU A 108 -1.43 -6.21 2.44
CA LEU A 108 -0.61 -5.42 3.36
C LEU A 108 0.65 -6.21 3.73
N GLY A 109 1.76 -5.51 3.94
CA GLY A 109 2.97 -6.06 4.53
C GLY A 109 2.80 -6.44 6.00
N ALA A 110 3.79 -7.13 6.56
CA ALA A 110 3.81 -7.39 7.99
C ALA A 110 4.00 -6.06 8.76
N PRO A 111 3.44 -5.93 9.98
CA PRO A 111 3.66 -4.77 10.84
C PRO A 111 5.02 -4.88 11.55
N ASP A 112 6.10 -4.91 10.78
CA ASP A 112 7.48 -4.90 11.28
C ASP A 112 8.37 -3.94 10.47
N ASP A 113 9.42 -3.43 11.10
CA ASP A 113 10.41 -2.55 10.47
C ASP A 113 11.69 -3.30 10.08
N ASP A 114 11.70 -4.62 10.20
CA ASP A 114 12.89 -5.45 10.01
C ASP A 114 13.04 -5.97 8.58
N HIS A 115 12.04 -5.75 7.71
CA HIS A 115 12.02 -6.18 6.32
C HIS A 115 13.34 -5.95 5.56
N GLY A 116 13.96 -4.77 5.72
CA GLY A 116 15.21 -4.42 5.04
C GLY A 116 16.41 -5.23 5.56
N LEU A 117 16.51 -5.37 6.89
CA LEU A 117 17.61 -6.10 7.52
C LEU A 117 17.49 -7.61 7.28
N LEU A 118 16.28 -8.16 7.42
CA LEU A 118 16.00 -9.57 7.12
C LEU A 118 16.24 -9.88 5.63
N GLY A 119 15.84 -8.97 4.74
CA GLY A 119 16.10 -9.07 3.31
C GLY A 119 17.60 -9.10 3.00
N ALA A 120 18.36 -8.18 3.58
CA ALA A 120 19.82 -8.13 3.42
C ALA A 120 20.51 -9.40 3.94
N GLY A 121 20.12 -9.89 5.12
CA GLY A 121 20.65 -11.12 5.69
C GLY A 121 20.37 -12.34 4.81
N ARG A 122 19.13 -12.48 4.32
CA ARG A 122 18.74 -13.56 3.38
C ARG A 122 19.52 -13.48 2.07
N LEU A 123 19.70 -12.27 1.53
CA LEU A 123 20.46 -12.06 0.29
C LEU A 123 21.93 -12.47 0.45
N LEU A 124 22.56 -12.07 1.55
CA LEU A 124 23.94 -12.44 1.86
C LEU A 124 24.09 -13.94 2.08
N ALA A 125 23.17 -14.58 2.80
CA ALA A 125 23.16 -16.04 2.99
C ALA A 125 23.01 -16.80 1.66
N ALA A 126 22.15 -16.33 0.76
CA ALA A 126 21.96 -16.93 -0.56
C ALA A 126 23.19 -16.78 -1.47
N ARG A 127 23.95 -15.68 -1.33
CA ARG A 127 25.18 -15.42 -2.09
C ARG A 127 26.43 -16.03 -1.47
N GLY A 128 26.40 -16.33 -0.18
CA GLY A 128 27.50 -16.90 0.59
C GLY A 128 27.62 -18.42 0.48
N HIS A 129 26.64 -19.11 -0.10
CA HIS A 129 26.78 -20.51 -0.48
C HIS A 129 27.62 -20.63 -1.76
N PRO A 130 28.84 -21.18 -1.72
CA PRO A 130 29.53 -21.53 -2.96
C PRO A 130 28.72 -22.60 -3.68
N SER A 131 28.39 -22.36 -4.95
CA SER A 131 27.93 -23.43 -5.84
C SER A 131 28.98 -24.55 -5.81
N PRO A 132 28.58 -25.84 -5.67
CA PRO A 132 29.54 -26.92 -5.75
C PRO A 132 30.27 -26.84 -7.10
N PRO A 133 31.59 -27.08 -7.13
CA PRO A 133 32.37 -26.98 -8.34
C PRO A 133 31.81 -27.90 -9.43
N LEU A 134 31.86 -27.46 -10.69
CA LEU A 134 31.38 -28.15 -11.88
C LEU A 134 32.04 -29.53 -12.15
N THR A 135 32.97 -29.96 -11.30
CA THR A 135 33.76 -31.19 -11.45
C THR A 135 33.04 -32.49 -11.05
N ASP A 136 31.87 -32.41 -10.41
CA ASP A 136 31.12 -33.60 -9.92
C ASP A 136 29.93 -34.02 -10.79
N ARG A 137 29.82 -33.55 -12.04
CA ARG A 137 28.84 -34.15 -12.97
C ARG A 137 29.40 -35.47 -13.53
N PRO A 138 28.71 -36.61 -13.32
CA PRO A 138 29.10 -37.85 -13.97
C PRO A 138 29.02 -37.69 -15.49
N PRO A 139 29.96 -38.25 -16.26
CA PRO A 139 29.91 -38.21 -17.71
C PRO A 139 28.67 -38.97 -18.21
N THR A 140 27.96 -38.36 -19.15
CA THR A 140 26.87 -38.96 -19.93
C THR A 140 27.37 -40.10 -20.81
#